data_AF-A0A1J7CWS4-F1
#
_entry.id   AF-A0A1J7CWS4-F1
#
_cell.length_a   1.000
_cell.length_b   1.000
_cell.length_c   1.000
_cell.angle_alpha   90.00
_cell.angle_beta   90.00
_cell.angle_gamma   90.00
#
_symmetry.space_group_name_H-M   'P 1'
#
loop_
_entity.id
_entity.type
_entity.pdbx_description
1 polymer ?
#
loop_
_entity_poly.entity_id
_entity_poly.type
_entity_poly.pdbx_seq_one_letter_code
_entity_poly.pdbx_strand_id
1 'polypeptide(L)'
;MLAFHNLACVRDDRPLFSGLNDEIGPGDWVQIEGANGAGKTSLLRILAGLAPPATLWILDEPLTALDLQGVKALTRQFEQHCATGGMVILTTHQPLPPSACRVRKIALDTAETASCSG
;
A
#
# COMPACT_ATOMS: atom_id res chain seq x y z
N MET A 1 12.53 -14.27 3.32
CA MET A 1 12.69 -13.34 4.45
C MET A 1 11.52 -12.37 4.39
N LEU A 2 10.71 -12.33 5.43
CA LEU A 2 9.57 -11.42 5.59
C LEU A 2 9.95 -10.43 6.68
N ALA A 3 9.97 -9.13 6.36
CA ALA A 3 10.30 -8.10 7.33
C ALA A 3 9.21 -7.03 7.32
N PHE A 4 8.85 -6.53 8.50
CA PHE A 4 7.96 -5.39 8.64
C PHE A 4 8.55 -4.39 9.62
N HIS A 5 8.47 -3.13 9.25
CA HIS A 5 9.00 -2.01 10.01
C HIS A 5 7.87 -1.04 10.32
N ASN A 6 7.75 -0.67 11.59
CA ASN A 6 6.76 0.27 12.10
C ASN A 6 5.31 -0.07 11.70
N LEU A 7 4.97 -1.37 11.67
CA LEU A 7 3.66 -1.83 11.24
C LEU A 7 2.58 -1.43 12.27
N ALA A 8 1.49 -0.89 11.76
CA ALA A 8 0.32 -0.51 12.55
C ALA A 8 -0.97 -1.04 11.92
N CYS A 9 -1.96 -1.27 12.77
CA CYS A 9 -3.30 -1.71 12.37
C CYS A 9 -4.36 -0.97 13.17
N VAL A 10 -5.33 -0.40 12.46
CA VAL A 10 -6.53 0.25 13.00
C VAL A 10 -7.75 -0.50 12.47
N ARG A 11 -8.77 -0.71 13.31
CA ARG A 11 -10.05 -1.29 12.91
C ARG A 11 -11.17 -0.53 13.61
N ASP A 12 -12.18 -0.10 12.85
CA ASP A 12 -13.32 0.69 13.36
C ASP A 12 -12.86 1.92 14.17
N ASP A 13 -11.93 2.69 13.61
CA ASP A 13 -11.25 3.86 14.24
C ASP A 13 -10.50 3.57 15.54
N ARG A 14 -10.40 2.31 15.94
CA ARG A 14 -9.65 1.88 17.12
C ARG A 14 -8.28 1.33 16.71
N PRO A 15 -7.17 1.89 17.23
CA PRO A 15 -5.86 1.28 17.05
C PRO A 15 -5.82 -0.08 17.74
N LEU A 16 -5.45 -1.13 17.00
CA LEU A 16 -5.26 -2.48 17.53
C LEU A 16 -3.81 -2.65 18.00
N PHE A 17 -2.85 -2.21 17.19
CA PHE A 17 -1.44 -2.15 17.51
C PHE A 17 -0.72 -1.12 16.61
N SER A 18 0.47 -0.70 17.01
CA SER A 18 1.31 0.25 16.29
C SER A 18 2.77 0.01 16.58
N GLY A 19 3.66 0.35 15.64
CA GLY A 19 5.10 0.29 15.87
C GLY A 19 5.67 -1.12 15.92
N LEU A 20 5.00 -2.10 15.30
CA LEU A 20 5.47 -3.47 15.29
C LEU A 20 6.63 -3.62 14.27
N ASN A 21 7.78 -4.11 14.75
CA ASN A 21 8.97 -4.36 13.94
C ASN A 21 9.38 -5.81 14.14
N ASP A 22 9.57 -6.56 13.06
CA ASP A 22 10.07 -7.94 13.13
C ASP A 22 10.65 -8.39 11.78
N GLU A 23 11.50 -9.42 11.84
CA GLU A 23 12.13 -10.07 10.69
C GLU A 23 12.01 -11.59 10.84
N ILE A 24 11.41 -12.24 9.84
CA ILE A 24 11.15 -13.68 9.81
C ILE A 24 11.93 -14.30 8.65
N GLY A 25 12.86 -15.19 8.99
CA GLY A 25 13.73 -15.92 8.09
C GLY A 25 13.23 -17.33 7.72
N PRO A 26 13.84 -17.97 6.72
CA PRO A 26 13.58 -19.38 6.43
C PRO A 26 13.99 -20.28 7.61
N GLY A 27 13.08 -21.14 8.07
CA GLY A 27 13.32 -22.06 9.19
C GLY A 27 12.78 -21.60 10.53
N ASP A 28 12.26 -20.37 10.62
CA ASP A 28 11.71 -19.83 11.86
C ASP A 28 10.33 -20.42 12.18
N TRP A 29 10.12 -20.75 13.45
CA TRP A 29 8.81 -21.02 14.03
C TRP A 29 8.36 -19.79 14.82
N VAL A 30 7.35 -19.08 14.32
CA VAL A 30 6.89 -17.81 14.91
C VAL A 30 5.50 -17.96 15.50
N GLN A 31 5.34 -17.58 16.78
CA GLN A 31 4.06 -17.52 17.48
C GLN A 31 3.67 -16.07 17.72
N ILE A 32 2.43 -15.71 17.36
CA ILE A 32 1.86 -14.38 17.61
C ILE A 32 0.96 -14.46 18.86
N GLU A 33 1.38 -13.86 19.97
CA GLU A 33 0.61 -13.78 21.21
C GLU A 33 -0.01 -12.39 21.43
N GLY A 34 -1.01 -12.33 22.32
CA GLY A 34 -1.66 -11.07 22.70
C GLY A 34 -3.10 -11.26 23.18
N ALA A 35 -3.66 -10.23 23.81
CA ALA A 35 -5.04 -10.26 24.31
C ALA A 35 -6.08 -10.41 23.18
N ASN A 36 -7.32 -10.79 23.54
CA ASN A 36 -8.44 -10.75 22.60
C ASN A 36 -8.67 -9.30 22.14
N GLY A 37 -8.75 -9.11 20.83
CA GLY A 37 -8.85 -7.77 20.22
C GLY A 37 -7.52 -7.06 19.97
N ALA A 38 -6.36 -7.62 20.36
CA ALA A 38 -5.05 -6.99 20.12
C ALA A 38 -4.62 -6.96 18.62
N GLY A 39 -5.43 -7.48 17.71
CA GLY A 39 -5.15 -7.44 16.27
C GLY A 39 -4.39 -8.63 15.69
N LYS A 40 -4.24 -9.76 16.41
CA LYS A 40 -3.57 -10.99 15.91
C LYS A 40 -4.10 -11.45 14.53
N THR A 41 -5.42 -11.60 14.38
CA THR A 41 -6.04 -11.97 13.09
C THR A 41 -5.86 -10.89 12.03
N SER A 42 -5.86 -9.61 12.44
CA SER A 42 -5.61 -8.50 11.53
C SER A 42 -4.16 -8.51 11.03
N LEU A 43 -3.19 -8.80 11.91
CA LEU A 43 -1.78 -8.99 11.56
C LEU A 43 -1.64 -10.14 10.56
N LEU A 44 -2.24 -11.32 10.82
CA LEU A 44 -2.21 -12.44 9.87
C LEU A 44 -2.80 -12.06 8.50
N ARG A 45 -3.92 -11.31 8.47
CA ARG A 45 -4.50 -10.82 7.22
C ARG A 45 -3.58 -9.85 6.50
N ILE A 46 -2.93 -8.95 7.23
CA ILE A 46 -1.94 -8.01 6.68
C ILE A 46 -0.75 -8.77 6.07
N LEU A 47 -0.16 -9.71 6.82
CA LEU A 47 0.97 -10.52 6.35
C LEU A 47 0.60 -11.41 5.17
N ALA A 48 -0.64 -11.86 5.08
CA ALA A 48 -1.18 -12.63 3.95
C ALA A 48 -1.62 -11.78 2.74
N GLY A 49 -1.50 -10.45 2.81
CA GLY A 49 -1.98 -9.54 1.76
C GLY A 49 -3.51 -9.43 1.64
N LEU A 50 -4.24 -9.95 2.64
CA LEU A 50 -5.71 -9.92 2.72
C LEU A 50 -6.25 -8.65 3.39
N ALA A 51 -5.35 -7.79 3.88
CA ALA A 51 -5.65 -6.45 4.38
C ALA A 51 -4.43 -5.56 4.13
N PRO A 52 -4.60 -4.27 3.79
CA PRO A 52 -3.46 -3.38 3.60
C PRO A 52 -2.74 -3.18 4.94
N PRO A 53 -1.41 -3.39 5.03
CA PRO A 53 -0.64 -2.72 6.08
C PRO A 53 -0.81 -1.22 5.87
N ALA A 54 -1.02 -0.45 6.93
CA ALA A 54 -1.29 1.00 6.88
C ALA A 54 -0.17 1.85 6.22
N THR A 55 0.81 1.24 5.54
CA THR A 55 1.92 1.85 4.81
C THR A 55 1.77 1.77 3.29
N LEU A 56 1.00 0.86 2.70
CA LEU A 56 0.85 0.74 1.23
C LEU A 56 -0.63 0.83 0.82
N TRP A 57 -0.95 1.81 -0.02
CA TRP A 57 -2.26 1.93 -0.67
C TRP A 57 -2.17 1.41 -2.11
N ILE A 58 -3.09 0.53 -2.50
CA ILE A 58 -3.26 0.06 -3.88
C ILE A 58 -4.66 0.46 -4.32
N LEU A 59 -4.76 1.28 -5.35
CA LEU A 59 -6.01 1.91 -5.78
C LEU A 59 -6.25 1.67 -7.27
N ASP A 60 -7.46 1.28 -7.64
CA ASP A 60 -7.83 1.09 -9.04
C ASP A 60 -8.69 2.26 -9.52
N GLU A 61 -8.18 3.05 -10.47
CA GLU A 61 -8.84 4.22 -11.05
C GLU A 61 -9.44 5.23 -10.03
N PRO A 62 -8.71 5.63 -8.96
CA PRO A 62 -9.29 6.39 -7.84
C PRO A 62 -9.68 7.83 -8.19
N LEU A 63 -9.30 8.33 -9.36
CA LEU A 63 -9.63 9.67 -9.85
C LEU A 63 -10.90 9.69 -10.72
N THR A 64 -11.45 8.54 -11.06
CA THR A 64 -12.65 8.46 -11.88
C THR A 64 -13.84 9.08 -11.16
N ALA A 65 -14.64 9.85 -11.89
CA ALA A 65 -15.81 10.57 -11.40
C ALA A 65 -15.54 11.72 -10.39
N LEU A 66 -14.28 12.12 -10.18
CA LEU A 66 -13.94 13.32 -9.42
C LEU A 66 -13.85 14.55 -10.32
N ASP A 67 -14.31 15.69 -9.80
CA ASP A 67 -14.04 16.99 -10.41
C ASP A 67 -12.61 17.47 -10.08
N LEU A 68 -12.23 18.64 -10.60
CA LEU A 68 -10.88 19.19 -10.37
C LEU A 68 -10.57 19.44 -8.89
N GLN A 69 -11.57 19.72 -8.05
CA GLN A 69 -11.36 19.92 -6.61
C GLN A 69 -11.16 18.58 -5.91
N GLY A 70 -11.96 17.58 -6.25
CA GLY A 70 -11.85 16.20 -5.77
C GLY A 70 -10.49 15.59 -6.09
N VAL A 71 -10.01 15.75 -7.33
CA VAL A 71 -8.68 15.28 -7.74
C VAL A 71 -7.59 15.92 -6.87
N LYS A 72 -7.62 17.25 -6.67
CA LYS A 72 -6.64 17.96 -5.84
C LYS A 72 -6.67 17.52 -4.37
N ALA A 73 -7.87 17.34 -3.81
CA ALA A 73 -8.03 16.91 -2.43
C ALA A 73 -7.47 15.51 -2.22
N LEU A 74 -7.80 14.58 -3.12
CA LEU A 74 -7.33 13.20 -3.06
C LEU A 74 -5.82 13.09 -3.30
N THR A 75 -5.27 13.82 -4.26
CA THR A 75 -3.81 13.81 -4.49
C THR A 75 -3.04 14.39 -3.31
N ARG A 76 -3.59 15.38 -2.60
CA ARG A 76 -3.01 15.90 -1.35
C ARG A 76 -2.96 14.84 -0.25
N GLN A 77 -3.96 13.96 -0.19
CA GLN A 77 -3.93 12.83 0.75
C GLN A 77 -2.82 11.84 0.39
N PHE A 78 -2.61 11.54 -0.90
CA PHE A 78 -1.49 10.71 -1.35
C PHE A 78 -0.14 11.31 -0.95
N GLU A 79 0.02 12.62 -1.10
CA GLU A 79 1.24 13.34 -0.71
C GLU A 79 1.49 13.29 0.79
N GLN A 80 0.46 13.55 1.60
CA GLN A 80 0.56 13.47 3.06
C GLN A 80 0.95 12.07 3.51
N HIS A 81 0.32 11.04 2.94
CA HIS A 81 0.63 9.65 3.21
C HIS A 81 2.10 9.33 2.89
N CYS A 82 2.56 9.70 1.68
CA CYS A 82 3.96 9.53 1.27
C CYS A 82 4.94 10.33 2.14
N ALA A 83 4.59 11.53 2.58
CA ALA A 83 5.42 12.35 3.47
C ALA A 83 5.63 11.71 4.86
N THR A 84 4.70 10.86 5.30
CA THR A 84 4.80 10.08 6.54
C THR A 84 5.47 8.71 6.38
N GLY A 85 6.05 8.43 5.20
CA GLY A 85 6.73 7.16 4.92
C GLY A 85 5.82 6.08 4.31
N GLY A 86 4.60 6.45 3.90
CA GLY A 86 3.70 5.58 3.14
C GLY A 86 4.05 5.48 1.66
N MET A 87 3.41 4.55 0.98
CA MET A 87 3.51 4.31 -0.46
C MET A 87 2.12 4.22 -1.07
N VAL A 88 1.98 4.70 -2.30
CA VAL A 88 0.74 4.59 -3.09
C VAL A 88 1.07 3.98 -4.45
N ILE A 89 0.37 2.91 -4.79
CA ILE A 89 0.26 2.35 -6.14
C ILE A 89 -1.15 2.63 -6.61
N LEU A 90 -1.28 3.19 -7.81
CA LEU A 90 -2.59 3.45 -8.39
C LEU A 90 -2.56 3.21 -9.90
N THR A 91 -3.70 2.81 -10.46
CA THR A 91 -3.97 2.86 -11.90
C THR A 91 -4.75 4.14 -12.19
N THR A 92 -4.44 4.82 -13.29
CA THR A 92 -5.30 5.88 -13.80
C THR A 92 -5.08 6.16 -15.28
N HIS A 93 -6.16 6.42 -16.01
CA HIS A 93 -6.11 6.97 -17.37
C HIS A 93 -6.03 8.51 -17.41
N GLN A 94 -6.17 9.19 -16.27
CA GLN A 94 -6.11 10.64 -16.15
C GLN A 94 -4.69 11.10 -15.81
N PRO A 95 -4.25 12.28 -16.28
CA PRO A 95 -2.95 12.81 -15.86
C PRO A 95 -2.97 13.16 -14.36
N LEU A 96 -1.99 12.65 -13.62
CA LEU A 96 -1.77 13.08 -12.24
C LEU A 96 -1.31 14.55 -12.21
N PRO A 97 -1.87 15.40 -11.32
CA PRO A 97 -1.36 16.74 -11.12
C PRO A 97 0.08 16.72 -10.61
N PRO A 98 0.83 17.83 -10.75
CA PRO A 98 2.18 17.94 -10.19
C PRO A 98 2.17 17.60 -8.70
N SER A 99 3.11 16.75 -8.29
CA SER A 99 3.21 16.31 -6.90
C SER A 99 4.54 16.69 -6.27
N ALA A 100 4.50 17.02 -4.99
CA ALA A 100 5.70 17.22 -4.17
C ALA A 100 6.45 15.91 -3.89
N CYS A 101 5.77 14.77 -4.01
CA CYS A 101 6.35 13.45 -3.83
C CYS A 101 6.91 12.91 -5.16
N ARG A 102 7.94 12.06 -5.08
CA ARG A 102 8.49 11.39 -6.27
C ARG A 102 7.45 10.41 -6.84
N VAL A 103 6.87 10.74 -7.98
CA VAL A 103 5.99 9.84 -8.74
C VAL A 103 6.80 9.05 -9.76
N ARG A 104 6.66 7.72 -9.76
CA ARG A 104 7.22 6.83 -10.78
C ARG A 104 6.10 6.27 -11.63
N LYS A 105 6.22 6.39 -12.95
CA LYS A 105 5.28 5.76 -13.90
C LYS A 105 5.84 4.42 -14.33
N ILE A 106 4.98 3.40 -14.35
CA ILE A 106 5.27 2.09 -14.91
C ILE A 106 4.30 1.94 -16.08
N ALA A 107 4.83 1.86 -17.31
CA ALA A 107 4.03 1.54 -18.48
C ALA A 107 3.96 0.02 -18.61
N LEU A 108 2.75 -0.50 -18.85
CA LEU A 108 2.54 -1.89 -19.23
C LEU A 108 2.32 -1.89 -20.74
N ASP A 109 3.36 -2.22 -21.50
CA ASP A 109 3.22 -2.43 -22.94
C ASP A 109 2.65 -3.83 -23.16
N THR A 110 1.69 -3.98 -24.07
CA THR A 110 1.38 -5.29 -24.65
C THR A 110 2.64 -5.79 -25.32
N ALA A 111 3.09 -7.00 -24.95
CA ALA A 111 4.19 -7.67 -25.64
C ALA A 111 3.80 -7.90 -27.10
N GLU A 112 4.07 -6.93 -27.97
CA GLU A 112 4.12 -7.14 -29.41
C GLU A 112 5.39 -7.94 -29.69
N THR A 113 5.16 -9.24 -29.88
CA THR A 113 5.93 -10.17 -30.71
C THR A 113 7.16 -9.57 -31.36
N ALA A 114 8.34 -9.88 -30.81
CA ALA A 114 9.57 -9.93 -31.57
C ALA A 114 9.41 -11.01 -32.66
N SER A 115 8.81 -10.65 -33.80
CA SER A 115 8.87 -11.45 -35.01
C SER A 115 10.26 -11.28 -35.63
N CYS A 116 11.12 -12.25 -35.36
CA CYS A 116 12.24 -12.57 -36.22
C CYS A 116 11.72 -12.89 -37.63
N SER A 117 12.14 -12.08 -38.60
CA SER A 117 12.28 -12.44 -40.02
C SER A 117 13.02 -11.26 -40.65
N GLY A 118 14.22 -11.40 -41.22
CA GLY A 118 14.72 -12.51 -42.02
C GLY A 118 15.22 -11.87 -43.31
#